data_AF-A0AAD9KW62-F1
#
_entry.id   AF-A0AAD9KW62-F1
#
_cell.length_a   1.000
_cell.length_b   1.000
_cell.length_c   1.000
_cell.angle_alpha   90.00
_cell.angle_beta   90.00
_cell.angle_gamma   90.00
#
_symmetry.space_group_name_H-M   'P 1'
#
loop_
_entity.id
_entity.type
_entity.pdbx_description
1 polymer ?
#
loop_
_entity_poly.entity_id
_entity_poly.type
_entity_poly.pdbx_seq_one_letter_code
_entity_poly.pdbx_strand_id
1 'polypeptide(L)'
;MTQSNHSDLQQSNRSDLQQSNRSDLQQSNRSDLQQSNRSDLQQSNRSDLQQSNRSDLQQSNRSDLQQSNRSDLQQSNRSDLQQSNRSDLQQSNRSDLQQSNRSDLQQSNRSDLQQSNRSDLQQSNRSDLQQSNRSDLQQSNRSDLQQSNRSDLQQSNRSDLQQSNRSDLQQSNHSDLQQSNRSDLSNLTVTCSNLTAVTCSNLTAVTCSNLTTVTCSNLTAVTCSNLTAVTCSNLTAVTCSNLTTVTCSNLTTVTCSNLTTVTCSNLTAVTCSNLTTVTCSNLTAVTCSNLTAVTCSNLTAVTCSNLTTVTCSNLTAVTCSNLTAVTCSNLTTVTCSNLTAVTCSNLTQ
;
A
#
# COMPACT_ATOMS: atom_id res chain seq x y z
N MET A 1 161.12 -138.31 -0.25
CA MET A 1 159.89 -137.79 -0.88
C MET A 1 159.54 -136.49 -0.17
N THR A 2 159.51 -135.35 -0.87
CA THR A 2 158.60 -134.20 -0.61
C THR A 2 159.04 -133.02 -1.49
N GLN A 3 158.97 -133.26 -2.80
CA GLN A 3 159.23 -132.32 -3.89
C GLN A 3 157.92 -131.67 -4.41
N SER A 4 156.86 -131.60 -3.59
CA SER A 4 155.51 -131.31 -4.12
C SER A 4 154.73 -130.28 -3.31
N ASN A 5 154.81 -130.30 -1.98
CA ASN A 5 153.89 -129.51 -1.16
C ASN A 5 154.25 -128.03 -0.98
N HIS A 6 155.50 -127.62 -1.20
CA HIS A 6 155.89 -126.22 -0.96
C HIS A 6 155.72 -125.33 -2.20
N SER A 7 155.92 -125.90 -3.40
CA SER A 7 155.53 -125.30 -4.67
C SER A 7 154.03 -125.01 -4.69
N ASP A 8 153.23 -125.94 -4.17
CA ASP A 8 151.77 -125.78 -4.11
C ASP A 8 151.33 -124.78 -3.04
N LEU A 9 152.04 -124.69 -1.90
CA LEU A 9 151.78 -123.70 -0.83
C LEU A 9 152.20 -122.26 -1.21
N GLN A 10 153.29 -122.06 -1.97
CA GLN A 10 153.67 -120.72 -2.43
C GLN A 10 152.81 -120.23 -3.60
N GLN A 11 152.33 -121.14 -4.45
CA GLN A 11 151.47 -120.80 -5.58
C GLN A 11 150.02 -120.51 -5.13
N SER A 12 149.53 -121.14 -4.05
CA SER A 12 148.23 -120.82 -3.44
C SER A 12 148.25 -119.47 -2.69
N ASN A 13 149.27 -119.19 -1.87
CA ASN A 13 149.32 -117.93 -1.11
C ASN A 13 149.37 -116.64 -1.96
N ARG A 14 150.03 -116.65 -3.13
CA ARG A 14 150.15 -115.41 -3.95
C ARG A 14 148.95 -115.19 -4.87
N SER A 15 148.28 -116.27 -5.26
CA SER A 15 147.00 -116.23 -5.95
C SER A 15 145.93 -115.64 -5.02
N ASP A 16 145.92 -116.06 -3.75
CA ASP A 16 145.01 -115.55 -2.71
C ASP A 16 145.26 -114.06 -2.39
N LEU A 17 146.53 -113.63 -2.34
CA LEU A 17 146.89 -112.22 -2.18
C LEU A 17 146.59 -111.34 -3.41
N GLN A 18 146.68 -111.89 -4.62
CA GLN A 18 146.30 -111.16 -5.84
C GLN A 18 144.79 -111.07 -6.03
N GLN A 19 144.02 -112.01 -5.49
CA GLN A 19 142.56 -112.04 -5.63
C GLN A 19 141.86 -111.21 -4.54
N SER A 20 142.36 -111.21 -3.31
CA SER A 20 141.85 -110.36 -2.21
C SER A 20 142.04 -108.87 -2.48
N ASN A 21 143.27 -108.42 -2.78
CA ASN A 21 143.54 -107.00 -3.05
C ASN A 21 142.77 -106.45 -4.25
N ARG A 22 142.45 -107.28 -5.26
CA ARG A 22 141.70 -106.83 -6.43
C ARG A 22 140.19 -106.70 -6.16
N SER A 23 139.68 -107.50 -5.23
CA SER A 23 138.28 -107.48 -4.79
C SER A 23 138.01 -106.28 -3.89
N ASP A 24 138.88 -106.05 -2.90
CA ASP A 24 138.70 -104.98 -1.91
C ASP A 24 138.82 -103.59 -2.57
N LEU A 25 139.85 -103.36 -3.41
CA LEU A 25 140.01 -102.06 -4.06
C LEU A 25 138.91 -101.71 -5.07
N GLN A 26 138.30 -102.69 -5.75
CA GLN A 26 137.20 -102.39 -6.69
C GLN A 26 135.88 -102.07 -5.99
N GLN A 27 135.64 -102.64 -4.81
CA GLN A 27 134.39 -102.44 -4.08
C GLN A 27 134.38 -101.12 -3.30
N SER A 28 135.52 -100.69 -2.76
CA SER A 28 135.68 -99.37 -2.10
C SER A 28 135.54 -98.23 -3.12
N ASN A 29 136.19 -98.34 -4.29
CA ASN A 29 136.13 -97.33 -5.35
C ASN A 29 134.72 -97.07 -5.90
N ARG A 30 133.79 -98.03 -5.79
CA ARG A 30 132.44 -97.87 -6.35
C ARG A 30 131.44 -97.24 -5.37
N SER A 31 131.66 -97.47 -4.08
CA SER A 31 130.74 -97.06 -3.01
C SER A 31 130.94 -95.59 -2.65
N ASP A 32 132.18 -95.19 -2.40
CA ASP A 32 132.49 -93.85 -1.88
C ASP A 32 132.28 -92.75 -2.93
N LEU A 33 132.57 -93.03 -4.21
CA LEU A 33 132.38 -92.06 -5.31
C LEU A 33 130.91 -91.87 -5.70
N GLN A 34 130.05 -92.89 -5.61
CA GLN A 34 128.64 -92.74 -5.96
C GLN A 34 127.85 -91.97 -4.89
N GLN A 35 128.23 -92.11 -3.62
CA GLN A 35 127.49 -91.52 -2.51
C GLN A 35 127.82 -90.03 -2.32
N SER A 36 129.10 -89.64 -2.47
CA SER A 36 129.55 -88.25 -2.35
C SER A 36 128.99 -87.35 -3.47
N ASN A 37 129.18 -87.72 -4.74
CA ASN A 37 128.70 -86.93 -5.88
C ASN A 37 127.18 -86.75 -5.92
N ARG A 38 126.40 -87.72 -5.44
CA ARG A 38 124.93 -87.62 -5.45
C ARG A 38 124.42 -86.66 -4.37
N SER A 39 125.14 -86.55 -3.26
CA SER A 39 124.77 -85.70 -2.13
C SER A 39 125.06 -84.23 -2.43
N ASP A 40 126.27 -83.93 -2.90
CA ASP A 40 126.72 -82.55 -3.09
C ASP A 40 125.97 -81.83 -4.22
N LEU A 41 125.69 -82.52 -5.34
CA LEU A 41 124.96 -81.94 -6.48
C LEU A 41 123.47 -81.71 -6.20
N GLN A 42 122.82 -82.55 -5.39
CA GLN A 42 121.40 -82.35 -5.07
C GLN A 42 121.19 -81.20 -4.08
N GLN A 43 122.12 -80.97 -3.17
CA GLN A 43 121.95 -79.98 -2.11
C GLN A 43 122.26 -78.56 -2.57
N SER A 44 123.29 -78.38 -3.40
CA SER A 44 123.68 -77.07 -3.94
C SER A 44 122.64 -76.52 -4.94
N ASN A 45 122.26 -77.29 -5.96
CA ASN A 45 121.27 -76.86 -6.96
C ASN A 45 119.90 -76.53 -6.35
N ARG A 46 119.49 -77.23 -5.28
CA ARG A 46 118.18 -76.99 -4.65
C ARG A 46 118.17 -75.70 -3.84
N SER A 47 119.30 -75.33 -3.26
CA SER A 47 119.44 -74.14 -2.42
C SER A 47 119.47 -72.88 -3.27
N ASP A 48 120.32 -72.85 -4.30
CA ASP A 48 120.56 -71.64 -5.10
C ASP A 48 119.35 -71.26 -5.95
N LEU A 49 118.67 -72.24 -6.58
CA LEU A 49 117.48 -71.98 -7.41
C LEU A 49 116.25 -71.57 -6.61
N GLN A 50 116.08 -72.08 -5.38
CA GLN A 50 114.93 -71.70 -4.56
C GLN A 50 115.08 -70.30 -3.96
N GLN A 51 116.29 -69.91 -3.59
CA GLN A 51 116.52 -68.65 -2.89
C GLN A 51 116.52 -67.45 -3.84
N SER A 52 117.14 -67.56 -5.01
CA SER A 52 117.18 -66.51 -6.03
C SER A 52 115.79 -66.20 -6.60
N ASN A 53 115.09 -67.20 -7.16
CA ASN A 53 113.76 -67.01 -7.75
C ASN A 53 112.73 -66.45 -6.76
N ARG A 54 112.80 -66.83 -5.49
CA ARG A 54 111.82 -66.37 -4.48
C ARG A 54 112.04 -64.92 -4.10
N SER A 55 113.29 -64.46 -4.08
CA SER A 55 113.66 -63.08 -3.75
C SER A 55 113.24 -62.13 -4.85
N ASP A 56 113.62 -62.44 -6.10
CA ASP A 56 113.45 -61.53 -7.23
C ASP A 56 111.97 -61.40 -7.63
N LEU A 57 111.20 -62.50 -7.64
CA LEU A 57 109.76 -62.43 -7.95
C LEU A 57 108.95 -61.70 -6.88
N GLN A 58 109.27 -61.88 -5.59
CA GLN A 58 108.49 -61.22 -4.53
C GLN A 58 108.75 -59.73 -4.47
N GLN A 59 109.99 -59.30 -4.69
CA GLN A 59 110.35 -57.90 -4.57
C GLN A 59 109.86 -57.08 -5.76
N SER A 60 109.98 -57.62 -6.98
CA SER A 60 109.56 -56.95 -8.22
C SER A 60 108.03 -56.77 -8.27
N ASN A 61 107.27 -57.87 -8.09
CA ASN A 61 105.80 -57.80 -8.15
C ASN A 61 105.20 -56.91 -7.06
N ARG A 62 105.79 -56.88 -5.85
CA ARG A 62 105.24 -56.09 -4.75
C ARG A 62 105.47 -54.60 -4.95
N SER A 63 106.60 -54.22 -5.53
CA SER A 63 106.94 -52.82 -5.81
C SER A 63 106.08 -52.27 -6.93
N ASP A 64 106.03 -52.98 -8.06
CA ASP A 64 105.39 -52.48 -9.27
C ASP A 64 103.86 -52.43 -9.12
N LEU A 65 103.22 -53.48 -8.57
CA LEU A 65 101.76 -53.48 -8.39
C LEU A 65 101.29 -52.48 -7.33
N GLN A 66 102.03 -52.26 -6.25
CA GLN A 66 101.59 -51.32 -5.22
C GLN A 66 101.72 -49.87 -5.69
N GLN A 67 102.78 -49.55 -6.42
CA GLN A 67 103.03 -48.17 -6.84
C GLN A 67 102.11 -47.76 -8.00
N SER A 68 101.94 -48.61 -9.01
CA SER A 68 101.05 -48.33 -10.15
C SER A 68 99.58 -48.21 -9.73
N ASN A 69 99.02 -49.22 -9.05
CA ASN A 69 97.62 -49.18 -8.63
C ASN A 69 97.31 -47.99 -7.70
N ARG A 70 98.22 -47.64 -6.79
CA ARG A 70 97.97 -46.53 -5.85
C ARG A 70 98.00 -45.17 -6.56
N SER A 71 98.88 -45.00 -7.53
CA SER A 71 98.99 -43.77 -8.32
C SER A 71 97.79 -43.60 -9.22
N ASP A 72 97.47 -44.65 -9.99
CA ASP A 72 96.43 -44.59 -11.00
C ASP A 72 95.04 -44.45 -10.37
N LEU A 73 94.69 -45.23 -9.34
CA LEU A 73 93.39 -45.11 -8.67
C LEU A 73 93.21 -43.77 -7.95
N GLN A 74 94.25 -43.23 -7.32
CA GLN A 74 94.11 -41.95 -6.61
C GLN A 74 93.96 -40.79 -7.58
N GLN A 75 94.70 -40.80 -8.69
CA GLN A 75 94.68 -39.69 -9.63
C GLN A 75 93.40 -39.70 -10.48
N SER A 76 92.98 -40.85 -11.00
CA SER A 76 91.75 -40.97 -11.81
C SER A 76 90.50 -40.66 -10.98
N ASN A 77 90.30 -41.33 -9.84
CA ASN A 77 89.11 -41.07 -9.01
C ASN A 77 89.03 -39.61 -8.54
N ARG A 78 90.15 -38.99 -8.17
CA ARG A 78 90.11 -37.61 -7.68
C ARG A 78 89.79 -36.61 -8.79
N SER A 79 90.34 -36.84 -9.99
CA SER A 79 90.11 -35.98 -11.15
C SER A 79 88.67 -36.12 -11.64
N ASP A 80 88.23 -37.36 -11.84
CA ASP A 80 86.93 -37.66 -12.43
C ASP A 80 85.81 -37.26 -11.48
N LEU A 81 85.85 -37.64 -10.20
CA LEU A 81 84.78 -37.27 -9.24
C LEU A 81 84.71 -35.76 -8.96
N GLN A 82 85.84 -35.04 -8.95
CA GLN A 82 85.79 -33.60 -8.70
C GLN A 82 85.30 -32.83 -9.92
N GLN A 83 85.72 -33.22 -11.12
CA GLN A 83 85.38 -32.51 -12.34
C GLN A 83 83.93 -32.79 -12.76
N SER A 84 83.49 -34.05 -12.74
CA SER A 84 82.11 -34.41 -13.10
C SER A 84 81.10 -33.83 -12.11
N ASN A 85 81.23 -34.08 -10.80
CA ASN A 85 80.28 -33.54 -9.83
C ASN A 85 80.22 -32.01 -9.83
N ARG A 86 81.35 -31.32 -9.98
CA ARG A 86 81.34 -29.85 -9.96
C ARG A 86 80.69 -29.28 -11.22
N SER A 87 80.93 -29.88 -12.38
CA SER A 87 80.35 -29.45 -13.65
C SER A 87 78.85 -29.75 -13.68
N ASP A 88 78.48 -30.97 -13.33
CA ASP A 88 77.10 -31.45 -13.39
C ASP A 88 76.24 -30.70 -12.38
N LEU A 89 76.64 -30.59 -11.11
CA LEU A 89 75.84 -29.86 -10.10
C LEU A 89 75.74 -28.36 -10.38
N GLN A 90 76.78 -27.71 -10.92
CA GLN A 90 76.69 -26.27 -11.21
C GLN A 90 75.84 -26.01 -12.44
N GLN A 91 75.98 -26.83 -13.48
CA GLN A 91 75.26 -26.63 -14.73
C GLN A 91 73.78 -27.01 -14.60
N SER A 92 73.47 -28.17 -14.00
CA SER A 92 72.07 -28.59 -13.79
C SER A 92 71.33 -27.63 -12.87
N ASN A 93 71.82 -27.35 -11.66
CA ASN A 93 71.13 -26.44 -10.74
C ASN A 93 70.95 -25.04 -11.32
N ARG A 94 71.95 -24.49 -12.02
CA ARG A 94 71.83 -23.14 -12.57
C ARG A 94 70.84 -23.08 -13.73
N SER A 95 70.84 -24.10 -14.59
CA SER A 95 69.93 -24.15 -15.74
C SER A 95 68.51 -24.41 -15.27
N ASP A 96 68.32 -25.42 -14.43
CA ASP A 96 67.01 -25.86 -13.98
C ASP A 96 66.37 -24.79 -13.10
N LEU A 97 67.04 -24.25 -12.08
CA LEU A 97 66.45 -23.21 -11.22
C LEU A 97 66.19 -21.89 -11.94
N GLN A 98 67.03 -21.48 -12.90
CA GLN A 98 66.79 -20.23 -13.62
C GLN A 98 65.68 -20.39 -14.65
N GLN A 99 65.64 -21.52 -15.36
CA GLN A 99 64.65 -21.75 -16.39
C GLN A 99 63.28 -22.05 -15.79
N SER A 100 63.18 -22.94 -14.81
CA SER A 100 61.89 -23.26 -14.16
C SER A 100 61.30 -22.03 -13.47
N ASN A 101 62.03 -21.37 -12.56
CA ASN A 101 61.49 -20.20 -11.87
C ASN A 101 61.09 -19.08 -12.84
N ARG A 102 61.88 -18.82 -13.90
CA ARG A 102 61.54 -17.75 -14.84
C ARG A 102 60.33 -18.09 -15.69
N SER A 103 60.21 -19.35 -16.12
CA SER A 103 59.07 -19.83 -16.91
C SER A 103 57.81 -19.82 -16.05
N ASP A 104 57.90 -20.43 -14.87
CA ASP A 104 56.76 -20.63 -14.00
C ASP A 104 56.25 -19.30 -13.45
N LEU A 105 57.11 -18.41 -12.92
CA LEU A 105 56.66 -17.09 -12.44
C LEU A 105 56.14 -16.18 -13.55
N GLN A 106 56.71 -16.20 -14.75
CA GLN A 106 56.21 -15.35 -15.83
C GLN A 106 54.89 -15.87 -16.40
N GLN A 107 54.77 -17.19 -16.56
CA GLN A 107 53.58 -17.80 -17.14
C GLN A 107 52.42 -17.80 -16.16
N SER A 108 52.63 -18.17 -14.89
CA SER A 108 51.59 -18.13 -13.86
C SER A 108 51.08 -16.71 -13.64
N ASN A 109 51.95 -15.75 -13.29
CA ASN A 109 51.51 -14.38 -13.04
C ASN A 109 50.83 -13.74 -14.25
N ARG A 110 51.32 -13.97 -15.47
CA ARG A 110 50.70 -13.38 -16.66
C ARG A 110 49.35 -14.01 -16.96
N SER A 111 49.23 -15.32 -16.84
CA SER A 111 47.97 -16.03 -17.08
C SER A 111 46.95 -15.67 -16.00
N ASP A 112 47.35 -15.76 -14.75
CA ASP A 112 46.48 -15.53 -13.61
C ASP A 112 46.02 -14.07 -13.57
N LEU A 113 46.92 -13.07 -13.64
CA LEU A 113 46.50 -11.67 -13.61
C LEU A 113 45.69 -11.25 -14.84
N GLN A 114 46.01 -11.74 -16.04
CA GLN A 114 45.24 -11.35 -17.24
C GLN A 114 43.88 -12.02 -17.27
N GLN A 115 43.82 -13.30 -16.89
CA GLN A 115 42.57 -14.05 -16.90
C GLN A 115 41.64 -13.56 -15.80
N SER A 116 42.11 -13.50 -14.55
CA SER A 116 41.31 -13.03 -13.41
C SER A 116 40.82 -11.60 -13.58
N ASN A 117 41.70 -10.63 -13.89
CA ASN A 117 41.24 -9.25 -14.08
C ASN A 117 40.27 -9.13 -15.24
N ARG A 118 40.48 -9.85 -16.35
CA ARG A 118 39.58 -9.75 -17.51
C ARG A 118 38.23 -10.40 -17.25
N SER A 119 38.19 -11.57 -16.61
CA SER A 119 36.92 -12.21 -16.24
C SER A 119 36.21 -11.39 -15.18
N ASP A 120 36.91 -10.94 -14.14
CA ASP A 120 36.29 -10.27 -13.01
C ASP A 120 35.77 -8.90 -13.44
N LEU A 121 36.55 -8.06 -14.13
CA LEU A 121 36.08 -6.75 -14.59
C LEU A 121 34.98 -6.84 -15.66
N GLN A 122 35.05 -7.80 -16.59
CA GLN A 122 34.01 -7.92 -17.61
C GLN A 122 32.73 -8.51 -17.05
N GLN A 123 32.83 -9.49 -16.16
CA GLN A 123 31.67 -10.13 -15.57
C GLN A 123 30.99 -9.19 -14.59
N SER A 124 31.72 -8.61 -13.62
CA SER A 124 31.18 -7.68 -12.63
C SER A 124 30.56 -6.44 -13.28
N ASN A 125 31.27 -5.72 -14.16
CA ASN A 125 30.68 -4.53 -14.79
C ASN A 125 29.45 -4.89 -15.64
N ARG A 126 29.45 -6.02 -16.34
CA ARG A 126 28.33 -6.38 -17.21
C ARG A 126 27.13 -6.86 -16.40
N SER A 127 27.33 -7.64 -15.34
CA SER A 127 26.25 -8.03 -14.45
C SER A 127 25.72 -6.81 -13.69
N ASP A 128 26.60 -6.01 -13.09
CA ASP A 128 26.21 -4.93 -12.21
C ASP A 128 25.50 -3.84 -13.01
N LEU A 129 26.06 -3.34 -14.12
CA LEU A 129 25.40 -2.30 -14.92
C LEU A 129 24.11 -2.79 -15.58
N GLN A 130 24.05 -4.03 -16.08
CA GLN A 130 22.82 -4.51 -16.72
C GLN A 130 21.74 -4.80 -15.69
N GLN A 131 22.10 -5.37 -14.54
CA GLN A 131 21.14 -5.74 -13.53
C GLN A 131 20.63 -4.49 -12.82
N SER A 132 21.50 -3.59 -12.37
CA SER A 132 21.11 -2.32 -11.72
C SER A 132 20.30 -1.41 -12.63
N ASN A 133 20.76 -1.11 -13.86
CA ASN A 133 19.96 -0.25 -14.76
C ASN A 133 18.61 -0.88 -15.10
N ARG A 134 18.54 -2.20 -15.28
CA ARG A 134 17.29 -2.87 -15.64
C ARG A 134 16.34 -2.95 -14.46
N SER A 135 16.82 -3.23 -13.25
CA SER A 135 16.00 -3.20 -12.05
C SER A 135 15.55 -1.79 -11.75
N ASP A 136 16.46 -0.82 -11.77
CA ASP A 136 16.17 0.54 -11.33
C ASP A 136 15.22 1.22 -12.31
N LEU A 137 15.47 1.19 -13.62
CA LEU A 137 14.54 1.78 -14.61
C LEU A 137 13.20 1.07 -14.66
N GLN A 138 13.15 -0.27 -14.57
CA GLN A 138 11.86 -0.97 -14.62
C GLN A 138 11.07 -0.76 -13.34
N GLN A 139 11.73 -0.74 -12.18
CA GLN A 139 11.06 -0.63 -10.90
C GLN A 139 10.61 0.81 -10.65
N SER A 140 11.45 1.81 -10.90
CA SER A 140 11.08 3.23 -10.78
C SER A 140 9.99 3.63 -11.77
N ASN A 141 10.15 3.39 -13.08
CA ASN A 141 9.09 3.75 -14.03
C ASN A 141 7.78 3.01 -13.76
N ARG A 142 7.82 1.74 -13.34
CA ARG A 142 6.59 0.98 -13.08
C ARG A 142 5.92 1.42 -11.79
N SER A 143 6.68 1.74 -10.76
CA SER A 143 6.12 2.25 -9.51
C SER A 143 5.61 3.67 -9.69
N ASP A 144 6.40 4.59 -10.23
CA ASP A 144 6.00 5.98 -10.40
C ASP A 144 4.82 6.10 -11.37
N LEU A 145 4.89 5.57 -12.60
CA LEU A 145 3.76 5.71 -13.53
C LEU A 145 2.49 5.00 -13.08
N GLN A 146 2.59 3.82 -12.44
CA GLN A 146 1.37 3.13 -11.99
C GLN A 146 0.80 3.77 -10.74
N GLN A 147 1.64 4.19 -9.80
CA GLN A 147 1.19 4.72 -8.52
C GLN A 147 0.69 6.14 -8.68
N SER A 148 1.41 7.02 -9.40
CA SER A 148 0.97 8.40 -9.67
C SER A 148 -0.32 8.43 -10.47
N ASN A 149 -0.37 7.78 -11.63
CA ASN A 149 -1.59 7.80 -12.46
C ASN A 149 -2.78 7.17 -11.74
N ARG A 150 -2.58 6.07 -10.99
CA ARG A 150 -3.69 5.43 -10.29
C ARG A 150 -4.18 6.28 -9.12
N SER A 151 -3.28 6.96 -8.41
CA SER A 151 -3.64 7.86 -7.31
C SER A 151 -4.39 9.08 -7.85
N ASP A 152 -3.82 9.76 -8.83
CA ASP A 152 -4.35 11.02 -9.36
C ASP A 152 -5.69 10.78 -10.06
N LEU A 153 -5.78 9.82 -10.98
CA LEU A 153 -7.05 9.54 -11.67
C LEU A 153 -8.14 9.03 -10.73
N GLN A 154 -7.80 8.21 -9.72
CA GLN A 154 -8.82 7.73 -8.78
C GLN A 154 -9.23 8.83 -7.81
N GLN A 155 -8.30 9.63 -7.31
CA GLN A 155 -8.58 10.65 -6.31
C GLN A 155 -9.30 11.84 -6.93
N SER A 156 -8.86 12.33 -8.10
CA SER A 156 -9.53 13.43 -8.82
C SER A 156 -10.94 13.03 -9.26
N ASN A 157 -11.11 11.91 -9.97
CA ASN A 157 -12.45 11.50 -10.40
C ASN A 157 -13.38 11.22 -9.23
N ARG A 158 -12.88 10.61 -8.14
CA ARG A 158 -13.72 10.31 -6.99
C ARG A 158 -14.10 11.57 -6.23
N SER A 159 -13.19 12.54 -6.08
CA SER A 159 -13.48 13.81 -5.41
C SER A 159 -14.43 14.65 -6.25
N ASP A 160 -14.13 14.85 -7.53
CA ASP A 160 -14.89 15.75 -8.39
C ASP A 160 -16.30 15.20 -8.68
N LEU A 161 -16.45 13.92 -9.02
CA LEU A 161 -17.78 13.35 -9.25
C LEU A 161 -18.59 13.23 -7.97
N GLN A 162 -17.99 12.81 -6.85
CA GLN A 162 -18.78 12.66 -5.61
C GLN A 162 -19.17 14.01 -5.02
N GLN A 163 -18.26 14.99 -5.03
CA GLN A 163 -18.52 16.29 -4.45
C GLN A 163 -19.49 17.11 -5.31
N SER A 164 -19.28 17.14 -6.63
CA SER A 164 -20.17 17.89 -7.53
C SER A 164 -21.57 17.29 -7.56
N ASN A 165 -21.70 15.97 -7.77
CA ASN A 165 -23.03 15.35 -7.78
C ASN A 165 -23.73 15.48 -6.43
N ARG A 166 -23.01 15.35 -5.31
CA ARG A 166 -23.63 15.45 -3.99
C ARG A 166 -24.06 16.88 -3.69
N SER A 167 -23.25 17.88 -4.00
CA SER A 167 -23.61 19.30 -3.84
C SER A 167 -24.80 19.67 -4.73
N ASP A 168 -24.73 19.35 -6.02
CA ASP A 168 -25.75 19.75 -7.00
C ASP A 168 -27.08 19.05 -6.72
N LEU A 169 -27.07 17.73 -6.45
CA LEU A 169 -28.30 16.99 -6.13
C LEU A 169 -28.88 17.41 -4.79
N GLN A 170 -28.06 17.64 -3.75
CA GLN A 170 -28.59 18.06 -2.45
C GLN A 170 -29.12 19.49 -2.49
N GLN A 171 -28.41 20.40 -3.13
CA GLN A 171 -28.79 21.81 -3.20
C GLN A 171 -30.01 22.01 -4.08
N SER A 172 -30.06 21.40 -5.27
CA SER A 172 -31.21 21.53 -6.18
C SER A 172 -32.46 20.90 -5.55
N ASN A 173 -32.37 19.66 -5.05
CA ASN A 173 -33.52 19.02 -4.42
C ASN A 173 -34.00 19.77 -3.16
N HIS A 174 -33.09 20.29 -2.34
CA HIS A 174 -33.49 21.02 -1.15
C HIS A 174 -34.17 22.34 -1.50
N SER A 175 -33.61 23.11 -2.44
CA SER A 175 -34.13 24.41 -2.84
C SER A 175 -35.49 24.28 -3.53
N ASP A 176 -35.58 23.37 -4.51
CA ASP A 176 -36.78 23.20 -5.34
C ASP A 176 -37.94 22.61 -4.54
N LEU A 177 -37.69 21.64 -3.64
CA LEU A 177 -38.72 21.08 -2.78
C LEU A 177 -39.18 22.07 -1.70
N GLN A 178 -38.25 22.82 -1.07
CA GLN A 178 -38.60 23.86 -0.11
C GLN A 178 -39.43 24.98 -0.76
N GLN A 179 -39.05 25.39 -1.97
CA GLN A 179 -39.71 26.47 -2.69
C GLN A 179 -41.06 26.04 -3.22
N SER A 180 -41.17 24.82 -3.78
CA SER A 180 -42.45 24.25 -4.23
C SER A 180 -43.42 24.08 -3.07
N ASN A 181 -42.98 23.45 -1.97
CA ASN A 181 -43.84 23.27 -0.78
C ASN A 181 -44.26 24.60 -0.15
N ARG A 182 -43.36 25.60 -0.06
CA ARG A 182 -43.76 26.94 0.43
C ARG A 182 -44.78 27.60 -0.49
N SER A 183 -44.58 27.49 -1.80
CA SER A 183 -45.47 28.10 -2.79
C SER A 183 -46.86 27.46 -2.73
N ASP A 184 -46.93 26.13 -2.70
CA ASP A 184 -48.18 25.38 -2.64
C ASP A 184 -48.95 25.58 -1.33
N LEU A 185 -48.26 25.67 -0.19
CA LEU A 185 -48.90 25.98 1.11
C LEU A 185 -49.38 27.44 1.19
N SER A 186 -48.63 28.39 0.60
CA SER A 186 -49.02 29.80 0.64
C SER A 186 -50.21 30.13 -0.27
N ASN A 187 -50.48 29.29 -1.28
CA ASN A 187 -51.42 29.60 -2.36
C ASN A 187 -52.64 28.67 -2.40
N LEU A 188 -53.03 28.10 -1.26
CA LEU A 188 -54.19 27.20 -1.18
C LEU A 188 -55.50 28.01 -1.20
N THR A 189 -55.83 28.51 -2.39
CA THR A 189 -57.12 29.13 -2.72
C THR A 189 -58.02 28.05 -3.32
N VAL A 190 -59.17 27.80 -2.71
CA VAL A 190 -60.11 26.76 -3.17
C VAL A 190 -61.38 27.40 -3.72
N THR A 191 -61.83 26.91 -4.87
CA THR A 191 -63.11 27.30 -5.47
C THR A 191 -64.09 26.13 -5.41
N CYS A 192 -65.29 26.37 -4.88
CA CYS A 192 -66.36 25.38 -4.78
C CYS A 192 -67.61 25.88 -5.51
N SER A 193 -68.15 25.09 -6.44
CA SER A 193 -69.32 25.47 -7.22
C SER A 193 -70.26 24.30 -7.48
N ASN A 194 -71.58 24.54 -7.39
CA ASN A 194 -72.63 23.56 -7.71
C ASN A 194 -72.62 22.29 -6.81
N LEU A 195 -72.27 22.46 -5.53
CA LEU A 195 -72.33 21.41 -4.51
C LEU A 195 -73.47 21.73 -3.53
N THR A 196 -74.00 20.71 -2.85
CA THR A 196 -75.05 20.92 -1.83
C THR A 196 -74.50 21.65 -0.60
N ALA A 197 -73.36 21.20 -0.06
CA ALA A 197 -72.74 21.80 1.11
C ALA A 197 -71.23 21.62 1.10
N VAL A 198 -70.49 22.58 1.67
CA VAL A 198 -69.02 22.55 1.76
C VAL A 198 -68.55 23.00 3.15
N THR A 199 -67.53 22.32 3.66
CA THR A 199 -66.78 22.72 4.85
C THR A 199 -65.33 22.98 4.47
N CYS A 200 -64.82 24.16 4.81
CA CYS A 200 -63.45 24.58 4.53
C CYS A 200 -62.72 24.97 5.82
N SER A 201 -61.50 24.47 6.02
CA SER A 201 -60.69 24.82 7.19
C SER A 201 -59.20 24.91 6.86
N ASN A 202 -58.51 25.84 7.52
CA ASN A 202 -57.05 26.04 7.41
C ASN A 202 -56.56 26.35 5.99
N LEU A 203 -57.32 27.16 5.24
CA LEU A 203 -56.98 27.58 3.88
C LEU A 203 -56.63 29.08 3.88
N THR A 204 -55.92 29.54 2.85
CA THR A 204 -55.66 30.98 2.69
C THR A 204 -56.97 31.71 2.34
N ALA A 205 -57.63 31.27 1.27
CA ALA A 205 -58.88 31.87 0.81
C ALA A 205 -59.82 30.85 0.17
N VAL A 206 -61.13 31.11 0.24
CA VAL A 206 -62.16 30.28 -0.40
C VAL A 206 -63.16 31.12 -1.17
N THR A 207 -63.51 30.65 -2.37
CA THR A 207 -64.62 31.19 -3.16
C THR A 207 -65.69 30.13 -3.36
N CYS A 208 -66.93 30.44 -2.96
CA CYS A 208 -68.06 29.53 -3.04
C CYS A 208 -69.22 30.14 -3.85
N SER A 209 -69.80 29.39 -4.79
CA SER A 209 -70.92 29.86 -5.59
C SER A 209 -71.96 28.78 -5.91
N ASN A 210 -73.26 29.11 -5.84
CA ASN A 210 -74.37 28.18 -6.13
C ASN A 210 -74.35 26.93 -5.22
N LEU A 211 -74.31 27.13 -3.90
CA LEU A 211 -74.42 26.05 -2.90
C LEU A 211 -75.59 26.30 -1.96
N THR A 212 -76.05 25.27 -1.25
CA THR A 212 -77.04 25.46 -0.20
C THR A 212 -76.37 26.04 1.06
N THR A 213 -75.31 25.40 1.55
CA THR A 213 -74.68 25.78 2.83
C THR A 213 -73.16 25.74 2.77
N VAL A 214 -72.48 26.75 3.33
CA VAL A 214 -71.02 26.77 3.48
C VAL A 214 -70.61 27.06 4.91
N THR A 215 -69.67 26.27 5.42
CA THR A 215 -69.03 26.47 6.73
C THR A 215 -67.53 26.68 6.54
N CYS A 216 -66.99 27.79 7.04
CA CYS A 216 -65.56 28.11 6.93
C CYS A 216 -64.96 28.47 8.29
N SER A 217 -63.76 27.94 8.61
CA SER A 217 -63.05 28.26 9.84
C SER A 217 -61.54 28.36 9.70
N ASN A 218 -60.92 29.33 10.37
CA ASN A 218 -59.46 29.58 10.34
C ASN A 218 -58.94 29.89 8.92
N LEU A 219 -59.59 30.82 8.22
CA LEU A 219 -59.19 31.28 6.88
C LEU A 219 -58.79 32.77 6.92
N THR A 220 -58.03 33.23 5.93
CA THR A 220 -57.81 34.68 5.79
C THR A 220 -59.07 35.34 5.22
N ALA A 221 -59.58 34.83 4.11
CA ALA A 221 -60.73 35.43 3.42
C ALA A 221 -61.72 34.41 2.85
N VAL A 222 -63.00 34.74 2.88
CA VAL A 222 -64.07 33.96 2.22
C VAL A 222 -64.94 34.86 1.36
N THR A 223 -65.20 34.41 0.13
CA THR A 223 -66.16 35.04 -0.80
C THR A 223 -67.26 34.05 -1.15
N CYS A 224 -68.52 34.41 -0.88
CA CYS A 224 -69.68 33.56 -1.16
C CYS A 224 -70.73 34.29 -2.00
N SER A 225 -71.30 33.63 -3.00
CA SER A 225 -72.37 34.20 -3.84
C SER A 225 -73.45 33.20 -4.25
N ASN A 226 -74.73 33.60 -4.20
CA ASN A 226 -75.87 32.77 -4.57
C ASN A 226 -75.99 31.50 -3.70
N LEU A 227 -75.98 31.67 -2.37
CA LEU A 227 -76.10 30.57 -1.40
C LEU A 227 -77.35 30.72 -0.54
N THR A 228 -77.83 29.63 0.08
CA THR A 228 -78.88 29.76 1.11
C THR A 228 -78.28 30.27 2.42
N ALA A 229 -77.19 29.65 2.91
CA ALA A 229 -76.61 29.97 4.21
C ALA A 229 -75.08 29.90 4.24
N VAL A 230 -74.43 30.82 4.97
CA VAL A 230 -72.99 30.80 5.25
C VAL A 230 -72.73 30.94 6.74
N THR A 231 -71.84 30.11 7.27
CA THR A 231 -71.30 30.21 8.64
C THR A 231 -69.78 30.36 8.59
N CYS A 232 -69.25 31.42 9.19
CA CYS A 232 -67.80 31.69 9.23
C CYS A 232 -67.30 31.98 10.65
N SER A 233 -66.14 31.42 11.03
CA SER A 233 -65.52 31.68 12.34
C SER A 233 -64.00 31.76 12.31
N ASN A 234 -63.43 32.73 13.04
CA ASN A 234 -61.98 32.97 13.12
C ASN A 234 -61.36 33.32 11.75
N LEU A 235 -61.92 34.33 11.07
CA LEU A 235 -61.44 34.80 9.76
C LEU A 235 -60.98 36.27 9.82
N THR A 236 -60.16 36.70 8.86
CA THR A 236 -59.88 38.13 8.71
C THR A 236 -61.05 38.85 8.03
N ALA A 237 -61.52 38.32 6.89
CA ALA A 237 -62.57 38.97 6.10
C ALA A 237 -63.58 37.98 5.49
N VAL A 238 -64.85 38.39 5.44
CA VAL A 238 -65.92 37.67 4.70
C VAL A 238 -66.67 38.64 3.79
N THR A 239 -66.85 38.24 2.54
CA THR A 239 -67.69 38.93 1.56
C THR A 239 -68.80 37.99 1.08
N CYS A 240 -70.06 38.40 1.23
CA CYS A 240 -71.23 37.59 0.86
C CYS A 240 -72.23 38.39 0.01
N SER A 241 -72.76 37.79 -1.06
CA SER A 241 -73.76 38.45 -1.91
C SER A 241 -74.86 37.51 -2.43
N ASN A 242 -76.12 37.96 -2.41
CA ASN A 242 -77.28 37.16 -2.84
C ASN A 242 -77.48 35.89 -1.99
N LEU A 243 -77.59 36.06 -0.66
CA LEU A 243 -77.79 34.95 0.28
C LEU A 243 -79.05 35.10 1.11
N THR A 244 -79.61 34.01 1.63
CA THR A 244 -80.67 34.13 2.65
C THR A 244 -80.08 34.54 4.00
N THR A 245 -79.07 33.81 4.49
CA THR A 245 -78.55 33.99 5.86
C THR A 245 -77.02 33.95 5.93
N VAL A 246 -76.42 34.86 6.69
CA VAL A 246 -74.99 34.82 7.04
C VAL A 246 -74.82 34.89 8.56
N THR A 247 -74.02 33.97 9.10
CA THR A 247 -73.59 33.94 10.51
C THR A 247 -72.08 34.05 10.57
N CYS A 248 -71.54 35.05 11.28
CA CYS A 248 -70.09 35.26 11.41
C CYS A 248 -69.69 35.52 12.87
N SER A 249 -68.58 34.93 13.32
CA SER A 249 -68.07 35.13 14.68
C SER A 249 -66.54 35.18 14.79
N ASN A 250 -66.00 36.11 15.56
CA ASN A 250 -64.54 36.32 15.72
C ASN A 250 -63.85 36.69 14.39
N LEU A 251 -64.32 37.77 13.74
CA LEU A 251 -63.74 38.25 12.47
C LEU A 251 -63.23 39.69 12.59
N THR A 252 -62.35 40.11 11.68
CA THR A 252 -62.04 41.54 11.56
C THR A 252 -63.16 42.26 10.82
N THR A 253 -63.54 41.79 9.62
CA THR A 253 -64.49 42.49 8.75
C THR A 253 -65.51 41.56 8.08
N VAL A 254 -66.76 42.02 7.96
CA VAL A 254 -67.82 41.36 7.16
C VAL A 254 -68.45 42.38 6.23
N THR A 255 -68.56 42.02 4.95
CA THR A 255 -69.29 42.77 3.92
C THR A 255 -70.38 41.91 3.32
N CYS A 256 -71.64 42.37 3.41
CA CYS A 256 -72.80 41.62 2.90
C CYS A 256 -73.70 42.52 2.03
N SER A 257 -74.20 41.99 0.91
CA SER A 257 -75.12 42.72 0.02
C SER A 257 -76.21 41.85 -0.60
N ASN A 258 -77.47 42.30 -0.59
CA ASN A 258 -78.64 41.57 -1.09
C ASN A 258 -78.91 40.28 -0.30
N LEU A 259 -79.13 40.41 1.02
CA LEU A 259 -79.42 39.26 1.89
C LEU A 259 -80.74 39.42 2.65
N THR A 260 -81.30 38.31 3.15
CA THR A 260 -82.42 38.42 4.11
C THR A 260 -81.90 38.77 5.49
N THR A 261 -80.94 38.00 6.03
CA THR A 261 -80.51 38.13 7.43
C THR A 261 -78.99 38.01 7.60
N VAL A 262 -78.40 38.89 8.40
CA VAL A 262 -77.00 38.79 8.87
C VAL A 262 -76.96 38.76 10.39
N THR A 263 -76.24 37.79 10.95
CA THR A 263 -75.92 37.71 12.38
C THR A 263 -74.41 37.72 12.57
N CYS A 264 -73.89 38.67 13.36
CA CYS A 264 -72.44 38.82 13.58
C CYS A 264 -72.12 39.04 15.06
N SER A 265 -71.04 38.42 15.56
CA SER A 265 -70.58 38.63 16.95
C SER A 265 -69.06 38.64 17.11
N ASN A 266 -68.55 39.53 17.96
CA ASN A 266 -67.10 39.70 18.22
C ASN A 266 -66.32 40.09 16.97
N LEU A 267 -66.72 41.20 16.33
CA LEU A 267 -66.10 41.70 15.09
C LEU A 267 -65.49 43.10 15.26
N THR A 268 -64.54 43.48 14.42
CA THR A 268 -64.16 44.90 14.33
C THR A 268 -65.22 45.69 13.58
N ALA A 269 -65.59 45.30 12.36
CA ALA A 269 -66.54 46.04 11.54
C ALA A 269 -67.48 45.16 10.71
N VAL A 270 -68.73 45.63 10.53
CA VAL A 270 -69.71 45.05 9.60
C VAL A 270 -70.23 46.13 8.65
N THR A 271 -70.24 45.84 7.36
CA THR A 271 -70.86 46.65 6.32
C THR A 271 -71.95 45.85 5.61
N CYS A 272 -73.19 46.35 5.60
CA CYS A 272 -74.34 45.67 5.01
C CYS A 272 -75.17 46.61 4.12
N SER A 273 -75.64 46.12 2.98
CA SER A 273 -76.50 46.89 2.06
C SER A 273 -77.59 46.07 1.38
N ASN A 274 -78.81 46.60 1.30
CA ASN A 274 -79.99 45.93 0.72
C ASN A 274 -80.35 44.63 1.47
N LEU A 275 -80.62 44.72 2.77
CA LEU A 275 -80.98 43.57 3.61
C LEU A 275 -82.35 43.72 4.27
N THR A 276 -82.94 42.61 4.72
CA THR A 276 -84.11 42.71 5.61
C THR A 276 -83.66 43.03 7.04
N THR A 277 -82.78 42.21 7.62
CA THR A 277 -82.43 42.32 9.05
C THR A 277 -80.94 42.11 9.31
N VAL A 278 -80.35 42.95 10.17
CA VAL A 278 -78.99 42.75 10.72
C VAL A 278 -79.05 42.68 12.24
N THR A 279 -78.42 41.65 12.80
CA THR A 279 -78.21 41.48 14.24
C THR A 279 -76.71 41.43 14.53
N CYS A 280 -76.21 42.33 15.37
CA CYS A 280 -74.78 42.42 15.69
C CYS A 280 -74.53 42.59 17.20
N SER A 281 -73.49 41.95 17.74
CA SER A 281 -73.09 42.13 19.14
C SER A 281 -71.59 42.11 19.38
N ASN A 282 -71.11 42.94 20.31
CA ASN A 282 -69.68 43.07 20.65
C ASN A 282 -68.81 43.50 19.46
N LEU A 283 -69.15 44.63 18.83
CA LEU A 283 -68.48 45.14 17.63
C LEU A 283 -67.86 46.52 17.86
N THR A 284 -66.84 46.89 17.08
CA THR A 284 -66.41 48.31 17.05
C THR A 284 -67.38 49.15 16.25
N ALA A 285 -67.68 48.78 15.00
CA ALA A 285 -68.54 49.58 14.12
C ALA A 285 -69.50 48.75 13.26
N VAL A 286 -70.70 49.29 13.02
CA VAL A 286 -71.66 48.76 12.03
C VAL A 286 -72.06 49.87 11.07
N THR A 287 -71.96 49.61 9.76
CA THR A 287 -72.45 50.47 8.69
C THR A 287 -73.52 49.75 7.89
N CYS A 288 -74.72 50.31 7.81
CA CYS A 288 -75.86 49.68 7.15
C CYS A 288 -76.61 50.67 6.23
N SER A 289 -77.08 50.19 5.06
CA SER A 289 -77.89 51.02 4.16
C SER A 289 -78.99 50.24 3.43
N ASN A 290 -80.17 50.84 3.26
CA ASN A 290 -81.33 50.23 2.58
C ASN A 290 -81.79 48.94 3.27
N LEU A 291 -82.11 49.01 4.56
CA LEU A 291 -82.49 47.87 5.39
C LEU A 291 -83.89 47.98 5.98
N THR A 292 -84.55 46.88 6.31
CA THR A 292 -85.78 46.97 7.11
C THR A 292 -85.45 47.22 8.58
N ALA A 293 -84.55 46.42 9.18
CA ALA A 293 -84.23 46.55 10.61
C ALA A 293 -82.77 46.27 10.95
N VAL A 294 -82.24 47.00 11.94
CA VAL A 294 -80.93 46.72 12.56
C VAL A 294 -81.10 46.58 14.07
N THR A 295 -80.59 45.50 14.65
CA THR A 295 -80.49 45.27 16.09
C THR A 295 -79.02 45.14 16.48
N CYS A 296 -78.53 46.00 17.37
CA CYS A 296 -77.12 46.01 17.79
C CYS A 296 -76.95 46.12 19.30
N SER A 297 -75.97 45.44 19.89
CA SER A 297 -75.65 45.58 21.32
C SER A 297 -74.16 45.52 21.64
N ASN A 298 -73.70 46.34 22.59
CA ASN A 298 -72.29 46.44 23.01
C ASN A 298 -71.36 46.87 21.86
N LEU A 299 -71.63 48.05 21.28
CA LEU A 299 -70.88 48.58 20.12
C LEU A 299 -70.21 49.92 20.42
N THR A 300 -69.16 50.29 19.70
CA THR A 300 -68.66 51.69 19.75
C THR A 300 -69.56 52.59 18.90
N ALA A 301 -69.80 52.26 17.63
CA ALA A 301 -70.56 53.11 16.72
C ALA A 301 -71.50 52.35 15.78
N VAL A 302 -72.66 52.93 15.48
CA VAL A 302 -73.58 52.48 14.43
C VAL A 302 -73.86 53.63 13.46
N THR A 303 -73.68 53.39 12.16
CA THR A 303 -74.02 54.31 11.08
C THR A 303 -75.05 53.66 10.14
N CYS A 304 -76.25 54.24 10.03
CA CYS A 304 -77.35 53.65 9.26
C CYS A 304 -78.03 54.68 8.35
N SER A 305 -78.44 54.27 7.14
CA SER A 305 -79.21 55.14 6.23
C SER A 305 -80.30 54.40 5.45
N ASN A 306 -81.47 55.02 5.26
CA ASN A 306 -82.63 54.46 4.56
C ASN A 306 -83.14 53.15 5.22
N LEU A 307 -83.54 53.24 6.50
CA LEU A 307 -84.00 52.10 7.30
C LEU A 307 -85.43 52.29 7.81
N THR A 308 -86.16 51.19 8.07
CA THR A 308 -87.42 51.31 8.84
C THR A 308 -87.14 51.49 10.32
N THR A 309 -86.36 50.59 10.93
CA THR A 309 -86.17 50.58 12.40
C THR A 309 -84.73 50.30 12.80
N VAL A 310 -84.22 51.03 13.81
CA VAL A 310 -82.94 50.71 14.47
C VAL A 310 -83.18 50.50 15.97
N THR A 311 -82.74 49.36 16.49
CA THR A 311 -82.74 49.03 17.92
C THR A 311 -81.30 48.85 18.40
N CYS A 312 -80.84 49.64 19.36
CA CYS A 312 -79.46 49.60 19.83
C CYS A 312 -79.36 49.68 21.37
N SER A 313 -78.42 48.96 21.99
CA SER A 313 -78.16 49.06 23.43
C SER A 313 -76.69 48.97 23.82
N ASN A 314 -76.25 49.79 24.79
CA ASN A 314 -74.85 49.89 25.25
C ASN A 314 -73.90 50.35 24.12
N LEU A 315 -74.09 51.57 23.62
CA LEU A 315 -73.29 52.14 22.52
C LEU A 315 -72.61 53.45 22.89
N THR A 316 -71.48 53.78 22.28
CA THR A 316 -70.94 55.15 22.37
C THR A 316 -71.74 56.11 21.48
N ALA A 317 -71.90 55.78 20.19
CA ALA A 317 -72.52 56.68 19.21
C ALA A 317 -73.47 55.99 18.23
N VAL A 318 -74.56 56.66 17.87
CA VAL A 318 -75.47 56.29 16.77
C VAL A 318 -75.62 57.46 15.81
N THR A 319 -75.36 57.21 14.52
CA THR A 319 -75.57 58.17 13.42
C THR A 319 -76.56 57.57 12.41
N CYS A 320 -77.73 58.19 12.24
CA CYS A 320 -78.79 57.65 11.39
C CYS A 320 -79.42 58.72 10.47
N SER A 321 -79.77 58.37 9.23
CA SER A 321 -80.49 59.26 8.31
C SER A 321 -81.58 58.57 7.50
N ASN A 322 -82.74 59.20 7.33
CA ASN A 322 -83.91 58.68 6.59
C ASN A 322 -84.47 57.40 7.23
N LEU A 323 -84.96 57.51 8.48
CA LEU A 323 -85.49 56.38 9.24
C LEU A 323 -86.94 56.58 9.69
N THR A 324 -87.72 55.50 9.82
CA THR A 324 -89.03 55.58 10.47
C THR A 324 -88.90 55.69 11.99
N ALA A 325 -88.13 54.80 12.63
CA ALA A 325 -88.00 54.76 14.09
C ALA A 325 -86.60 54.38 14.58
N VAL A 326 -86.17 54.99 15.69
CA VAL A 326 -84.95 54.64 16.43
C VAL A 326 -85.28 54.39 17.90
N THR A 327 -84.93 53.20 18.40
CA THR A 327 -85.02 52.83 19.82
C THR A 327 -83.62 52.53 20.35
N CYS A 328 -83.15 53.31 21.32
CA CYS A 328 -81.81 53.11 21.86
C CYS A 328 -81.75 53.20 23.39
N SER A 329 -80.85 52.44 24.03
CA SER A 329 -80.60 52.54 25.48
C SER A 329 -79.12 52.53 25.85
N ASN A 330 -78.74 53.26 26.90
CA ASN A 330 -77.36 53.39 27.40
C ASN A 330 -76.39 53.93 26.33
N LEU A 331 -76.51 55.22 25.97
CA LEU A 331 -75.69 55.87 24.93
C LEU A 331 -75.05 57.17 25.38
N THR A 332 -73.93 57.52 24.74
CA THR A 332 -73.27 58.83 24.89
C THR A 332 -73.75 59.84 23.85
N THR A 333 -73.92 59.46 22.58
CA THR A 333 -74.26 60.42 21.50
C THR A 333 -75.24 59.82 20.48
N VAL A 334 -76.24 60.61 20.06
CA VAL A 334 -77.21 60.24 19.02
C VAL A 334 -77.33 61.40 18.01
N THR A 335 -77.00 61.14 16.75
CA THR A 335 -77.16 62.09 15.64
C THR A 335 -78.12 61.50 14.61
N CYS A 336 -79.29 62.10 14.44
CA CYS A 336 -80.37 61.57 13.63
C CYS A 336 -80.97 62.66 12.73
N SER A 337 -81.14 62.40 11.43
CA SER A 337 -81.76 63.33 10.48
C SER A 337 -82.85 62.67 9.63
N ASN A 338 -83.98 63.35 9.41
CA ASN A 338 -85.15 62.84 8.68
C ASN A 338 -85.76 61.59 9.35
N LEU A 339 -86.25 61.75 10.59
CA LEU A 339 -86.90 60.68 11.36
C LEU A 339 -88.36 60.98 11.69
N THR A 340 -89.17 59.92 11.74
CA THR A 340 -90.56 60.00 12.24
C THR A 340 -90.63 59.87 13.77
N ALA A 341 -89.84 58.99 14.39
CA ALA A 341 -89.85 58.78 15.85
C ALA A 341 -88.48 58.40 16.43
N VAL A 342 -88.17 58.90 17.64
CA VAL A 342 -86.95 58.57 18.41
C VAL A 342 -87.30 58.30 19.87
N THR A 343 -86.87 57.15 20.38
CA THR A 343 -87.01 56.75 21.78
C THR A 343 -85.62 56.40 22.32
N CYS A 344 -85.09 57.20 23.25
CA CYS A 344 -83.80 56.94 23.89
C CYS A 344 -83.93 56.94 25.41
N SER A 345 -83.38 55.92 26.08
CA SER A 345 -83.30 55.82 27.54
C SER A 345 -81.85 55.75 28.03
N ASN A 346 -81.57 56.35 29.20
CA ASN A 346 -80.23 56.39 29.82
C ASN A 346 -79.14 57.01 28.91
N LEU A 347 -79.34 58.27 28.50
CA LEU A 347 -78.30 59.06 27.84
C LEU A 347 -77.33 59.61 28.90
N THR A 348 -76.06 59.21 28.83
CA THR A 348 -74.99 59.80 29.65
C THR A 348 -74.45 61.01 28.92
N GLN A 349 -74.71 62.21 29.47
CA GLN A 349 -74.23 63.49 28.93
C GLN A 349 -72.72 63.68 29.11
#